data_AF-A0AA97HAY8-F1
#
_entry.id   AF-A0AA97HAY8-F1
#
_cell.length_a   1.000
_cell.length_b   1.000
_cell.length_c   1.000
_cell.angle_alpha   90.00
_cell.angle_beta   90.00
_cell.angle_gamma   90.00
#
_symmetry.space_group_name_H-M   'P 1'
#
loop_
_entity.id
_entity.type
_entity.pdbx_description
1 polymer ?
#
loop_
_entity_poly.entity_id
_entity_poly.type
_entity_poly.pdbx_seq_one_letter_code
_entity_poly.pdbx_strand_id
1 'polypeptide(L)' 'MSCRTISLPREGTEEKMKQDTYYEYLDGLRDSGLINMFGAAKYLEREFPELTQTDAASVLRSWMNRFAQGGVC' A
#
# COMPACT_ATOMS: atom_id res chain seq x y z
N MET A 1 -39.81 18.02 -12.50
CA MET A 1 -38.55 17.33 -12.81
C MET A 1 -37.48 17.82 -11.85
N SER A 2 -37.21 17.10 -10.76
CA SER A 2 -36.11 17.45 -9.85
C SER A 2 -35.15 16.27 -9.86
N CYS A 3 -34.15 16.37 -10.72
CA CYS A 3 -33.00 15.48 -10.66
C CYS A 3 -32.36 15.73 -9.29
N ARG A 4 -32.56 14.80 -8.35
CA ARG A 4 -31.72 14.72 -7.15
C ARG A 4 -30.32 14.41 -7.66
N THR A 5 -29.49 15.44 -7.77
CA THR A 5 -28.05 15.29 -7.80
C THR A 5 -27.70 14.46 -6.56
N ILE A 6 -27.44 13.18 -6.79
CA ILE A 6 -26.95 12.27 -5.77
C ILE A 6 -25.63 12.86 -5.28
N SER A 7 -25.67 13.50 -4.11
CA SER A 7 -24.47 13.68 -3.31
C SER A 7 -23.94 12.28 -3.03
N LEU A 8 -22.86 11.88 -3.70
CA LEU A 8 -21.96 10.89 -3.14
C LEU A 8 -21.06 11.64 -2.17
N PRO A 9 -21.31 11.62 -0.86
CA PRO A 9 -20.21 11.68 0.07
C PRO A 9 -19.61 10.28 0.17
N ARG A 10 -18.30 10.25 0.46
CA ARG A 10 -17.55 9.20 1.18
C ARG A 10 -16.45 8.48 0.39
N GLU A 11 -15.58 9.25 -0.26
CA GLU A 11 -14.20 8.82 -0.57
C GLU A 11 -13.31 8.82 0.70
N GLY A 12 -13.71 8.09 1.74
CA GLY A 12 -13.07 8.19 3.07
C GLY A 12 -12.47 6.90 3.64
N THR A 13 -12.67 5.75 2.99
CA THR A 13 -12.25 4.45 3.55
C THR A 13 -11.55 3.52 2.56
N GLU A 14 -11.64 3.78 1.26
CA GLU A 14 -11.04 2.93 0.24
C GLU A 14 -9.50 2.99 0.25
N GLU A 15 -8.93 4.17 0.51
CA GLU A 15 -7.48 4.37 0.51
C GLU A 15 -6.77 3.61 1.64
N LYS A 16 -7.43 3.43 2.79
CA LYS A 16 -6.84 2.73 3.94
C LYS A 16 -6.87 1.20 3.81
N MET A 17 -7.85 0.63 3.11
CA MET A 17 -7.86 -0.81 2.78
C MET A 17 -6.80 -1.17 1.73
N LYS A 18 -6.55 -0.27 0.78
CA LYS A 18 -5.50 -0.45 -0.23
C LYS A 18 -4.11 -0.53 0.39
N GLN A 19 -3.80 0.33 1.36
CA GLN A 19 -2.54 0.30 2.11
C GLN A 19 -2.29 -1.05 2.80
N ASP A 20 -3.34 -1.65 3.38
CA ASP A 20 -3.25 -2.94 4.05
C ASP A 20 -2.93 -4.06 3.05
N THR A 21 -3.57 -4.05 1.88
CA THR A 21 -3.30 -4.99 0.78
C THR A 21 -1.85 -4.91 0.29
N TYR A 22 -1.30 -3.69 0.18
CA TYR A 22 0.10 -3.49 -0.20
C TYR A 22 1.06 -4.04 0.86
N TYR A 23 0.72 -3.90 2.14
CA TYR A 23 1.52 -4.41 3.24
C TYR A 23 1.51 -5.94 3.33
N GLU A 24 0.36 -6.58 3.12
CA GLU A 24 0.23 -8.04 3.05
C GLU A 24 1.09 -8.61 1.91
N TYR A 25 1.07 -7.96 0.74
CA TYR A 25 1.92 -8.35 -0.40
C TYR A 25 3.41 -8.23 -0.08
N LEU A 26 3.82 -7.13 0.57
CA LEU A 26 5.19 -6.93 1.03
C LEU A 26 5.60 -7.96 2.10
N ASP A 27 4.69 -8.38 2.96
CA ASP A 27 4.96 -9.39 3.99
C ASP A 27 5.16 -10.77 3.37
N GLY A 28 4.34 -11.16 2.39
CA GLY A 28 4.54 -12.40 1.63
C GLY A 28 5.87 -12.43 0.87
N LEU A 29 6.29 -11.29 0.31
CA LEU A 29 7.61 -11.14 -0.33
C LEU A 29 8.77 -11.25 0.68
N ARG A 30 8.58 -10.69 1.89
CA ARG A 30 9.53 -10.80 3.00
C ARG A 30 9.66 -12.25 3.47
N ASP A 31 8.53 -12.92 3.75
CA ASP A 31 8.47 -14.31 4.23
C ASP A 31 9.07 -15.29 3.23
N SER A 32 8.82 -15.04 1.93
CA SER A 32 9.43 -15.81 0.86
C SER A 32 10.96 -15.73 0.89
N GLY A 33 11.55 -14.60 1.31
CA GLY A 33 13.00 -14.39 1.32
C GLY A 33 13.67 -14.47 -0.06
N LEU A 34 12.87 -14.60 -1.13
CA LEU A 34 13.32 -14.81 -2.51
C LEU A 34 13.73 -13.51 -3.20
N ILE A 35 13.28 -12.36 -2.68
CA ILE A 35 13.56 -11.05 -3.28
C ILE A 35 14.26 -10.12 -2.29
N ASN A 36 15.18 -9.31 -2.81
CA ASN A 36 15.73 -8.19 -2.06
C ASN A 36 14.60 -7.18 -1.82
N MET A 37 14.31 -6.80 -0.57
CA MET A 37 13.20 -5.90 -0.22
C MET A 37 13.29 -4.52 -0.88
N PHE A 38 14.47 -4.12 -1.35
CA PHE A 38 14.64 -2.95 -2.23
C PHE A 38 13.96 -3.10 -3.60
N GLY A 39 13.84 -4.33 -4.10
CA GLY A 39 13.09 -4.68 -5.29
C GLY A 39 11.58 -4.76 -5.07
N ALA A 40 11.12 -4.86 -3.82
CA ALA A 40 9.70 -5.03 -3.50
C ALA A 40 8.82 -3.87 -4.00
N ALA A 41 9.36 -2.63 -4.02
CA ALA A 41 8.69 -1.48 -4.60
C ALA A 41 8.43 -1.64 -6.11
N LYS A 42 9.33 -2.30 -6.86
CA LYS A 42 9.15 -2.62 -8.28
C LYS A 42 8.09 -3.69 -8.50
N TYR A 43 7.94 -4.64 -7.57
CA TYR A 43 6.87 -5.63 -7.65
C TYR A 43 5.50 -5.00 -7.36
N LEU A 44 5.41 -4.10 -6.37
CA LEU A 44 4.20 -3.29 -6.13
C LEU A 44 3.78 -2.48 -7.36
N GLU A 45 4.72 -1.78 -8.02
CA GLU A 45 4.43 -1.02 -9.26
C GLU A 45 3.90 -1.93 -10.40
N ARG A 46 4.40 -3.17 -10.48
CA ARG A 46 3.97 -4.14 -11.50
C ARG A 46 2.61 -4.76 -11.22
N GLU A 47 2.33 -5.07 -9.95
CA GLU A 47 1.06 -5.67 -9.51
C GLU A 47 -0.06 -4.61 -9.45
N PHE A 48 0.31 -3.38 -9.07
CA PHE A 48 -0.59 -2.25 -8.91
C PHE A 48 -0.14 -1.08 -9.80
N PRO A 49 -0.62 -1.01 -11.06
CA PRO A 49 -0.31 0.11 -11.96
C PRO A 49 -0.95 1.43 -11.51
N GLU A 50 -1.82 1.41 -10.49
CA GLU A 50 -2.36 2.61 -9.83
C GLU A 50 -1.34 3.30 -8.91
N LEU A 51 -0.32 2.57 -8.45
CA LEU A 51 0.76 3.10 -7.62
C LEU A 51 1.89 3.61 -8.52
N THR A 52 2.29 4.86 -8.29
CA THR A 52 3.52 5.37 -8.89
C THR A 52 4.74 4.78 -8.18
N GLN A 53 5.89 4.80 -8.84
CA GLN A 53 7.17 4.39 -8.23
C GLN A 53 7.42 5.08 -6.88
N THR A 54 7.08 6.36 -6.80
CA THR A 54 7.25 7.19 -5.60
C THR A 54 6.30 6.76 -4.49
N ASP A 55 5.04 6.47 -4.82
CA ASP A 55 4.06 5.94 -3.87
C ASP A 55 4.46 4.54 -3.37
N ALA A 56 4.85 3.64 -4.27
CA ALA A 56 5.31 2.30 -3.91
C ALA A 56 6.54 2.36 -2.97
N ALA A 57 7.49 3.26 -3.23
CA ALA A 57 8.62 3.51 -2.33
C ALA A 57 8.19 4.12 -0.99
N SER A 58 7.20 5.02 -0.98
CA SER A 58 6.65 5.63 0.24
C SER A 58 5.90 4.61 1.11
N VAL A 59 5.12 3.73 0.48
CA VAL A 59 4.42 2.59 1.11
C VAL A 59 5.45 1.63 1.70
N LEU A 60 6.46 1.24 0.92
CA LEU A 60 7.55 0.38 1.42
C LEU A 60 8.29 1.00 2.61
N ARG A 61 8.55 2.32 2.58
CA ARG A 61 9.19 3.03 3.69
C ARG A 61 8.30 3.08 4.93
N SER A 62 7.00 3.31 4.75
CA SER A 62 6.00 3.30 5.83
C SER A 62 5.85 1.91 6.44
N TRP A 63 5.86 0.87 5.61
CA TRP A 63 5.89 -0.53 6.00
C TRP A 63 7.14 -0.83 6.83
N MET A 64 8.35 -0.52 6.33
CA MET A 64 9.60 -0.70 7.08
C MET A 64 9.59 0.05 8.42
N ASN A 65 9.04 1.27 8.44
CA ASN A 65 8.94 2.06 9.65
C ASN A 65 7.98 1.44 10.67
N ARG A 66 6.86 0.82 10.25
CA ARG A 66 5.99 0.05 11.15
C ARG A 66 6.73 -1.11 11.82
N PHE A 67 7.54 -1.85 11.07
CA PHE A 67 8.35 -2.93 11.64
C PHE A 67 9.47 -2.42 12.54
N ALA A 68 10.07 -1.27 12.22
CA ALA A 68 11.08 -0.64 13.07
C ALA A 68 10.49 -0.10 14.38
N GLN A 69 9.28 0.47 14.35
CA GLN A 69 8.59 0.97 15.55
C GLN A 69 7.98 -0.16 16.40
N GLY A 70 7.65 -1.31 15.80
CA GLY A 70 7.25 -2.53 16.54
C GLY A 70 8.42 -3.29 17.18
N GLY A 71 9.65 -2.79 17.06
CA GLY A 71 10.88 -3.42 17.54
C GLY A 71 11.70 -2.54 18.48
N VAL A 72 11.06 -1.79 19.39
CA VAL A 72 11.74 -1.14 20.52
C VAL A 72 11.25 -1.76 21.83
N CYS A 73 12.15 -2.55 22.39
CA CYS A 73 12.22 -3.06 23.76
C CYS A 73 12.30 -1.95 24.81
#